data_AF-A0A5J4VB94-F1
#
_entry.id   AF-A0A5J4VB94-F1
#
_cell.length_a   1.000
_cell.length_b   1.000
_cell.length_c   1.000
_cell.angle_alpha   90.00
_cell.angle_beta   90.00
_cell.angle_gamma   90.00
#
_symmetry.space_group_name_H-M   'P 1'
#
loop_
_entity.id
_entity.type
_entity.pdbx_description
1 polymer ?
#
loop_
_entity_poly.entity_id
_entity_poly.type
_entity_poly.pdbx_seq_one_letter_code
_entity_poly.pdbx_strand_id
1 'polypeptide(L)'
;MKTHTPKSQENLQTIENLLKTFAIQPFQNDGEHHFSIKEIKPESQMPSLFDKEVIISLFDSDHDVTQMQNSFNTLEFKMNLLFDNKFDKFDDVYKEGTFIFVELKNSSELIKQYVLYHRGKIIDGSIQNDATTKSFIYNTIKPKSEKNNNRFVHSLYENVRKDDISCCVRYLSIKEISQVLASQTSSPYAMPVGFTVSIALDDLLIFSAFSEYPNSLFGDLKIKFKINPSAFVFCQVDPVMS
;
A
#
# COMPACT_ATOMS: atom_id res chain seq x y z
N MET A 1 27.41 42.13 -5.84
CA MET A 1 27.52 41.09 -4.79
C MET A 1 26.65 41.54 -3.62
N LYS A 2 25.43 41.01 -3.48
CA LYS A 2 24.51 41.42 -2.40
C LYS A 2 24.88 40.63 -1.15
N THR A 3 25.36 41.33 -0.14
CA THR A 3 25.67 40.78 1.19
C THR A 3 24.38 40.34 1.86
N HIS A 4 24.29 39.05 2.14
CA HIS A 4 23.17 38.46 2.88
C HIS A 4 23.34 38.83 4.36
N THR A 5 22.55 39.78 4.85
CA THR A 5 22.47 40.08 6.28
C THR A 5 21.72 38.93 6.94
N PRO A 6 22.28 38.23 7.94
CA PRO A 6 21.53 37.22 8.68
C PRO A 6 20.46 37.95 9.47
N LYS A 7 19.18 37.67 9.20
CA LYS A 7 18.11 38.06 10.12
C LYS A 7 18.39 37.36 11.45
N SER A 8 18.42 38.10 12.55
CA SER A 8 18.59 37.52 13.89
C SER A 8 17.52 36.45 14.08
N GLN A 9 17.97 35.28 14.49
CA GLN A 9 17.16 34.10 14.79
C GLN A 9 16.43 34.27 16.13
N GLU A 10 15.99 35.49 16.45
CA GLU A 10 15.28 35.78 17.68
C GLU A 10 13.81 35.41 17.48
N ASN A 11 13.39 34.38 18.22
CA ASN A 11 12.03 33.84 18.35
C ASN A 11 11.61 32.66 17.44
N LEU A 12 12.53 31.84 16.94
CA LEU A 12 12.17 30.45 16.67
C LEU A 12 12.48 29.64 17.93
N GLN A 13 11.47 29.43 18.78
CA GLN A 13 11.58 28.44 19.87
C GLN A 13 12.11 27.14 19.26
N THR A 14 13.18 26.59 19.84
CA THR A 14 13.68 25.28 19.42
C THR A 14 12.56 24.26 19.52
N ILE A 15 12.55 23.26 18.61
CA ILE A 15 11.57 22.16 18.63
C ILE A 15 11.47 21.57 20.04
N GLU A 16 12.58 21.46 20.74
CA GLU A 16 12.66 21.01 22.14
C GLU A 16 11.86 21.89 23.12
N ASN A 17 11.89 23.22 22.98
CA ASN A 17 11.13 24.14 23.83
C ASN A 17 9.63 24.11 23.50
N LEU A 18 9.27 23.94 22.22
CA LEU A 18 7.89 23.69 21.80
C LEU A 18 7.37 22.37 22.40
N LEU A 19 8.13 21.28 22.30
CA LEU A 19 7.79 19.97 22.86
C LEU A 19 7.58 20.01 24.38
N LYS A 20 8.43 20.74 25.11
CA LYS A 20 8.29 20.97 26.57
C LYS A 20 7.03 21.75 26.92
N THR A 21 6.60 22.67 26.05
CA THR A 21 5.39 23.49 26.26
C THR A 21 4.11 22.69 26.03
N PHE A 22 4.13 21.71 25.13
CA PHE A 22 2.98 20.83 24.82
C PHE A 22 2.88 19.57 25.72
N ALA A 23 3.61 19.53 26.83
CA ALA A 23 3.46 18.53 27.90
C ALA A 23 3.58 17.06 27.44
N ILE A 24 4.57 16.75 26.60
CA ILE A 24 5.11 15.38 26.62
C ILE A 24 5.95 15.33 27.90
N GLN A 25 5.43 14.72 28.98
CA GLN A 25 6.29 14.30 30.09
C GLN A 25 7.49 13.57 29.46
N PRO A 26 8.75 13.85 29.86
CA PRO A 26 9.90 13.16 29.29
C PRO A 26 9.70 11.66 29.53
N PHE A 27 9.24 10.96 28.50
CA PHE A 27 9.00 9.54 28.55
C PHE A 27 10.38 8.92 28.60
N GLN A 28 10.74 8.36 29.74
CA GLN A 28 12.01 7.68 29.89
C GLN A 28 11.86 6.35 29.17
N ASN A 29 12.34 6.30 27.92
CA ASN A 29 12.39 5.06 27.13
C ASN A 29 13.12 3.99 27.97
N ASP A 30 12.46 2.87 28.25
CA ASP A 30 13.00 1.74 29.00
C ASP A 30 14.10 0.99 28.23
N GLY A 31 14.29 1.35 26.96
CA GLY A 31 15.24 0.72 26.04
C GLY A 31 14.66 -0.52 25.36
N GLU A 32 13.38 -0.83 25.59
CA GLU A 32 12.69 -1.94 24.96
C GLU A 32 11.90 -1.46 23.74
N HIS A 33 12.06 -2.17 22.62
CA HIS A 33 11.36 -1.86 21.37
C HIS A 33 9.97 -2.49 21.36
N HIS A 34 9.02 -1.87 22.05
CA HIS A 34 7.62 -2.30 22.04
C HIS A 34 6.92 -1.87 20.75
N PHE A 35 6.37 -2.83 20.00
CA PHE A 35 5.52 -2.55 18.84
C PHE A 35 4.05 -2.71 19.23
N SER A 36 3.25 -1.69 18.96
CA SER A 36 1.79 -1.74 19.08
C SER A 36 1.18 -1.68 17.68
N ILE A 37 0.45 -2.73 17.30
CA ILE A 37 -0.27 -2.81 16.03
C ILE A 37 -1.73 -2.44 16.31
N LYS A 38 -2.27 -1.45 15.60
CA LYS A 38 -3.69 -1.07 15.69
C LYS A 38 -4.35 -1.15 14.33
N GLU A 39 -5.52 -1.79 14.30
CA GLU A 39 -6.38 -1.79 13.13
C GLU A 39 -7.18 -0.49 13.09
N ILE A 40 -7.01 0.32 12.04
CA ILE A 40 -7.74 1.57 11.85
C ILE A 40 -8.92 1.30 10.90
N LYS A 41 -10.14 1.60 11.37
CA LYS A 41 -11.32 1.56 10.50
C LYS A 41 -11.33 2.80 9.60
N PRO A 42 -11.58 2.65 8.29
CA PRO A 42 -11.72 3.78 7.40
C PRO A 42 -12.90 4.66 7.81
N GLU A 43 -12.74 5.98 7.69
CA GLU A 43 -13.79 6.95 8.03
C GLU A 43 -14.86 7.03 6.94
N SER A 44 -14.45 6.86 5.68
CA SER A 44 -15.38 6.67 4.58
C SER A 44 -15.91 5.24 4.59
N GLN A 45 -17.19 5.04 4.25
CA GLN A 45 -17.64 3.70 3.86
C GLN A 45 -16.71 3.16 2.77
N MET A 46 -16.07 2.00 3.00
CA MET A 46 -15.20 1.39 2.01
C MET A 46 -15.97 1.29 0.68
N PRO A 47 -15.56 2.02 -0.34
CA PRO A 47 -16.37 2.14 -1.53
C PRO A 47 -16.32 0.82 -2.31
N SER A 48 -17.49 0.42 -2.79
CA SER A 48 -17.64 -0.72 -3.70
C SER A 48 -17.14 -0.46 -5.13
N LEU A 49 -16.63 0.75 -5.43
CA LEU A 49 -16.33 1.23 -6.79
C LEU A 49 -14.96 1.91 -6.84
N PHE A 50 -14.20 1.61 -7.90
CA PHE A 50 -12.79 2.00 -8.08
C PHE A 50 -12.52 3.53 -8.11
N ASP A 51 -13.48 4.33 -8.54
CA ASP A 51 -13.32 5.80 -8.65
C ASP A 51 -13.78 6.58 -7.41
N LYS A 52 -14.24 5.87 -6.38
CA LYS A 52 -14.62 6.50 -5.12
C LYS A 52 -13.42 6.67 -4.20
N GLU A 53 -13.53 7.68 -3.37
CA GLU A 53 -12.46 8.10 -2.48
C GLU A 53 -12.58 7.36 -1.15
N VAL A 54 -11.45 6.84 -0.68
CA VAL A 54 -11.28 6.24 0.65
C VAL A 54 -10.58 7.26 1.53
N ILE A 55 -11.08 7.47 2.74
CA ILE A 55 -10.44 8.31 3.76
C ILE A 55 -10.05 7.43 4.93
N ILE A 56 -8.76 7.44 5.27
CA ILE A 56 -8.23 6.78 6.48
C ILE A 56 -7.47 7.81 7.31
N SER A 57 -7.59 7.66 8.62
CA SER A 57 -6.79 8.39 9.59
C SER A 57 -5.45 7.68 9.76
N LEU A 58 -4.36 8.43 9.74
CA LEU A 58 -3.00 7.89 9.88
C LEU A 58 -2.46 8.04 11.32
N PHE A 59 -3.21 8.72 12.18
CA PHE A 59 -2.92 8.89 13.59
C PHE A 59 -4.10 8.40 14.43
N ASP A 60 -3.77 7.98 15.64
CA ASP A 60 -4.74 7.53 16.63
C ASP A 60 -4.43 8.19 17.98
N SER A 61 -5.48 8.50 18.76
CA SER A 61 -5.37 9.14 20.08
C SER A 61 -4.73 8.25 21.13
N ASP A 62 -4.75 6.93 20.93
CA ASP A 62 -4.23 5.95 21.89
C ASP A 62 -2.72 5.73 21.74
N HIS A 63 -2.09 6.39 20.77
CA HIS A 63 -0.64 6.34 20.54
C HIS A 63 -0.04 7.74 20.66
N ASP A 64 1.11 7.84 21.33
CA ASP A 64 1.80 9.13 21.50
C ASP A 64 2.68 9.51 20.30
N VAL A 65 3.26 8.51 19.63
CA VAL A 65 4.19 8.69 18.50
C VAL A 65 3.83 7.72 17.39
N THR A 66 3.80 8.22 16.16
CA THR A 66 3.58 7.38 14.97
C THR A 66 4.87 7.29 14.15
N GLN A 67 5.32 6.06 13.89
CA GLN A 67 6.46 5.77 13.03
C GLN A 67 5.97 5.55 11.59
N MET A 68 5.75 6.65 10.85
CA MET A 68 5.23 6.58 9.47
C MET A 68 6.09 5.70 8.55
N GLN A 69 7.42 5.77 8.69
CA GLN A 69 8.36 4.96 7.90
C GLN A 69 8.17 3.44 8.06
N ASN A 70 7.73 2.98 9.23
CA ASN A 70 7.58 1.56 9.54
C ASN A 70 6.11 1.09 9.49
N SER A 71 5.20 1.97 9.06
CA SER A 71 3.76 1.73 9.08
C SER A 71 3.26 1.25 7.73
N PHE A 72 2.27 0.35 7.75
CA PHE A 72 1.65 -0.21 6.57
C PHE A 72 0.13 -0.06 6.64
N ASN A 73 -0.50 0.15 5.49
CA ASN A 73 -1.94 0.04 5.33
C ASN A 73 -2.26 -1.28 4.62
N THR A 74 -2.93 -2.19 5.31
CA THR A 74 -3.40 -3.44 4.72
C THR A 74 -4.82 -3.28 4.20
N LEU A 75 -5.03 -3.58 2.93
CA LEU A 75 -6.34 -3.60 2.29
C LEU A 75 -6.69 -5.02 1.88
N GLU A 76 -7.89 -5.45 2.27
CA GLU A 76 -8.50 -6.68 1.80
C GLU A 76 -9.67 -6.36 0.89
N PHE A 77 -9.67 -6.91 -0.31
CA PHE A 77 -10.73 -6.66 -1.28
C PHE A 77 -10.95 -7.86 -2.20
N LYS A 78 -12.13 -7.91 -2.79
CA LYS A 78 -12.49 -8.88 -3.82
C LYS A 78 -12.58 -8.18 -5.16
N MET A 79 -11.99 -8.77 -6.19
CA MET A 79 -12.15 -8.33 -7.58
C MET A 79 -12.64 -9.49 -8.43
N ASN A 80 -13.35 -9.17 -9.51
CA ASN A 80 -13.69 -10.15 -10.52
C ASN A 80 -12.62 -10.12 -11.61
N LEU A 81 -11.95 -11.25 -11.81
CA LEU A 81 -11.13 -11.48 -13.00
C LEU A 81 -12.06 -11.84 -14.16
N LEU A 82 -11.89 -11.16 -15.28
CA LEU A 82 -12.71 -11.33 -16.47
C LEU A 82 -11.95 -12.14 -17.51
N PHE A 83 -12.57 -13.18 -18.05
CA PHE A 83 -12.01 -14.05 -19.07
C PHE A 83 -12.93 -14.06 -20.30
N ASP A 84 -12.36 -13.86 -21.48
CA ASP A 84 -13.13 -13.92 -22.73
C ASP A 84 -13.52 -15.35 -23.10
N ASN A 85 -12.67 -16.32 -22.72
CA ASN A 85 -12.76 -17.72 -23.12
C ASN A 85 -12.67 -18.65 -21.91
N LYS A 86 -13.30 -19.82 -22.03
CA LYS A 86 -13.09 -20.95 -21.11
C LYS A 86 -11.81 -21.72 -21.48
N PHE A 87 -11.34 -22.52 -20.55
CA PHE A 87 -10.13 -23.33 -20.67
C PHE A 87 -10.43 -24.79 -21.09
N ASP A 88 -11.59 -25.04 -21.70
CA ASP A 88 -12.08 -26.39 -22.03
C ASP A 88 -11.17 -27.16 -23.01
N LYS A 89 -10.34 -26.44 -23.78
CA LYS A 89 -9.42 -27.01 -24.77
C LYS A 89 -8.19 -27.71 -24.16
N PHE A 90 -7.91 -27.46 -22.88
CA PHE A 90 -6.76 -28.05 -22.19
C PHE A 90 -7.19 -29.35 -21.49
N ASP A 91 -6.29 -30.34 -21.45
CA ASP A 91 -6.49 -31.55 -20.66
C ASP A 91 -6.35 -31.27 -19.15
N ASP A 92 -6.83 -32.20 -18.33
CA ASP A 92 -6.85 -32.01 -16.88
C ASP A 92 -5.45 -31.97 -16.26
N VAL A 93 -4.48 -32.68 -16.83
CA VAL A 93 -3.08 -32.69 -16.36
C VAL A 93 -2.45 -31.30 -16.54
N TYR A 94 -2.68 -30.68 -17.69
CA TYR A 94 -2.22 -29.32 -17.98
C TYR A 94 -2.90 -28.31 -17.06
N LYS A 95 -4.20 -28.44 -16.83
CA LYS A 95 -4.96 -27.54 -15.96
C LYS A 95 -4.51 -27.60 -14.50
N GLU A 96 -4.08 -28.77 -14.04
CA GLU A 96 -3.52 -28.98 -12.70
C GLU A 96 -2.11 -28.44 -12.55
N GLY A 97 -1.25 -28.65 -13.55
CA GLY A 97 0.14 -28.23 -13.50
C GLY A 97 0.35 -26.73 -13.73
N THR A 98 -0.59 -26.04 -14.38
CA THR A 98 -0.41 -24.66 -14.85
C THR A 98 -1.16 -23.65 -13.99
N PHE A 99 -0.49 -22.54 -13.68
CA PHE A 99 -1.03 -21.45 -12.87
C PHE A 99 -1.01 -20.13 -13.65
N ILE A 100 -2.04 -19.33 -13.42
CA ILE A 100 -2.03 -17.89 -13.71
C ILE A 100 -1.86 -17.22 -12.37
N PHE A 101 -0.89 -16.32 -12.26
CA PHE A 101 -0.88 -15.40 -11.13
C PHE A 101 -1.28 -14.00 -11.55
N VAL A 102 -1.91 -13.32 -10.61
CA VAL A 102 -2.31 -11.92 -10.72
C VAL A 102 -1.67 -11.18 -9.55
N GLU A 103 -0.97 -10.10 -9.83
CA GLU A 103 -0.16 -9.39 -8.84
C GLU A 103 -0.16 -7.87 -9.02
N LEU A 104 0.31 -7.19 -7.97
CA LEU A 104 0.89 -5.86 -8.07
C LEU A 104 2.41 -5.99 -7.96
N LYS A 105 3.16 -5.35 -8.86
CA LYS A 105 4.63 -5.28 -8.76
C LYS A 105 5.05 -4.51 -7.51
N ASN A 106 4.31 -3.45 -7.21
CA ASN A 106 4.44 -2.67 -6.00
C ASN A 106 3.03 -2.36 -5.47
N SER A 107 2.80 -2.67 -4.20
CA SER A 107 1.54 -2.41 -3.50
C SER A 107 1.10 -0.94 -3.60
N SER A 108 2.03 0.02 -3.57
CA SER A 108 1.69 1.44 -3.63
C SER A 108 1.17 1.89 -5.00
N GLU A 109 1.34 1.08 -6.05
CA GLU A 109 0.71 1.31 -7.36
C GLU A 109 -0.81 1.16 -7.31
N LEU A 110 -1.35 0.49 -6.27
CA LEU A 110 -2.79 0.39 -5.99
C LEU A 110 -3.41 1.76 -5.71
N ILE A 111 -2.63 2.76 -5.28
CA ILE A 111 -3.12 4.12 -5.08
C ILE A 111 -2.94 4.90 -6.38
N LYS A 112 -4.04 5.34 -6.99
CA LYS A 112 -4.05 6.16 -8.21
C LYS A 112 -3.84 7.64 -7.91
N GLN A 113 -4.57 8.12 -6.91
CA GLN A 113 -4.63 9.51 -6.52
C GLN A 113 -4.66 9.58 -5.01
N TYR A 114 -4.03 10.60 -4.44
CA TYR A 114 -4.19 10.90 -3.03
C TYR A 114 -4.07 12.39 -2.74
N VAL A 115 -4.58 12.79 -1.59
CA VAL A 115 -4.39 14.10 -0.98
C VAL A 115 -4.33 13.92 0.53
N LEU A 116 -3.51 14.73 1.20
CA LEU A 116 -3.40 14.70 2.65
C LEU A 116 -4.21 15.83 3.28
N TYR A 117 -4.86 15.50 4.39
CA TYR A 117 -5.57 16.44 5.24
C TYR A 117 -4.91 16.48 6.60
N HIS A 118 -4.82 17.67 7.17
CA HIS A 118 -4.44 17.89 8.56
C HIS A 118 -5.48 18.80 9.20
N ARG A 119 -6.14 18.34 10.28
CA ARG A 119 -7.16 19.12 11.00
C ARG A 119 -8.27 19.63 10.06
N GLY A 120 -8.73 18.75 9.17
CA GLY A 120 -9.75 19.05 8.15
C GLY A 120 -9.30 19.95 6.99
N LYS A 121 -8.04 20.37 6.92
CA LYS A 121 -7.50 21.22 5.84
C LYS A 121 -6.56 20.43 4.93
N ILE A 122 -6.63 20.68 3.62
CA ILE A 122 -5.71 20.09 2.66
C ILE A 122 -4.29 20.64 2.91
N ILE A 123 -3.30 19.75 2.96
CA ILE A 123 -1.90 20.16 2.99
C ILE A 123 -1.50 20.61 1.59
N ASP A 124 -0.98 21.83 1.47
CA ASP A 124 -0.51 22.35 0.18
C ASP A 124 0.61 21.48 -0.42
N GLY A 125 0.58 21.27 -1.73
CA GLY A 125 1.51 20.37 -2.43
C GLY A 125 1.30 18.87 -2.17
N SER A 126 0.30 18.47 -1.38
CA SER A 126 0.01 17.05 -1.12
C SER A 126 -0.87 16.35 -2.16
N ILE A 127 -1.50 17.12 -3.04
CA ILE A 127 -2.38 16.59 -4.09
C ILE A 127 -1.53 15.86 -5.12
N GLN A 128 -1.79 14.56 -5.30
CA GLN A 128 -1.18 13.72 -6.31
C GLN A 128 -2.25 13.11 -7.21
N ASN A 129 -2.25 13.51 -8.49
CA ASN A 129 -3.24 13.08 -9.48
C ASN A 129 -2.84 11.82 -10.26
N ASP A 130 -1.55 11.46 -10.21
CA ASP A 130 -1.00 10.23 -10.78
C ASP A 130 0.09 9.67 -9.85
N ALA A 131 -0.34 8.99 -8.79
CA ALA A 131 0.55 8.37 -7.83
C ALA A 131 1.24 7.13 -8.41
N THR A 132 0.59 6.39 -9.32
CA THR A 132 1.13 5.16 -9.89
C THR A 132 2.46 5.38 -10.62
N THR A 133 2.58 6.41 -11.46
CA THR A 133 3.86 6.73 -12.14
C THR A 133 4.98 7.03 -11.14
N LYS A 134 4.65 7.76 -10.07
CA LYS A 134 5.60 8.15 -9.03
C LYS A 134 6.06 6.93 -8.22
N SER A 135 5.12 6.07 -7.84
CA SER A 135 5.37 4.79 -7.16
C SER A 135 6.25 3.86 -8.00
N PHE A 136 6.02 3.81 -9.32
CA PHE A 136 6.84 3.02 -10.23
C PHE A 136 8.31 3.49 -10.28
N ILE A 137 8.53 4.81 -10.40
CA ILE A 137 9.88 5.39 -10.41
C ILE A 137 10.57 5.16 -9.07
N TYR A 138 9.87 5.42 -7.95
CA TYR A 138 10.42 5.23 -6.61
C TYR A 138 10.80 3.77 -6.36
N ASN A 139 9.93 2.83 -6.75
CA ASN A 139 10.22 1.41 -6.67
C ASN A 139 11.45 1.05 -7.52
N THR A 140 11.62 1.64 -8.71
CA THR A 140 12.77 1.34 -9.59
C THR A 140 14.12 1.69 -8.94
N ILE A 141 14.17 2.79 -8.18
CA ILE A 141 15.41 3.22 -7.49
C ILE A 141 15.61 2.56 -6.11
N LYS A 142 14.56 1.99 -5.51
CA LYS A 142 14.64 1.30 -4.22
C LYS A 142 15.52 0.04 -4.34
N PRO A 143 16.50 -0.19 -3.45
CA PRO A 143 17.40 -1.32 -3.56
C PRO A 143 16.68 -2.66 -3.35
N LYS A 144 17.15 -3.72 -4.01
CA LYS A 144 16.50 -5.05 -3.98
C LYS A 144 16.40 -5.63 -2.57
N SER A 145 17.36 -5.33 -1.70
CA SER A 145 17.35 -5.75 -0.29
C SER A 145 16.17 -5.19 0.51
N GLU A 146 15.73 -3.97 0.21
CA GLU A 146 14.59 -3.35 0.91
C GLU A 146 13.25 -3.92 0.42
N LYS A 147 13.20 -4.42 -0.82
CA LYS A 147 11.96 -4.95 -1.41
C LYS A 147 11.53 -6.31 -0.86
N ASN A 148 12.46 -7.09 -0.32
CA ASN A 148 12.20 -8.44 0.16
C ASN A 148 11.84 -8.52 1.65
N ASN A 149 11.85 -7.39 2.37
CA ASN A 149 11.73 -7.41 3.83
C ASN A 149 10.28 -7.53 4.32
N ASN A 150 9.31 -7.05 3.52
CA ASN A 150 7.94 -6.90 3.96
C ASN A 150 6.97 -7.75 3.13
N ARG A 151 6.12 -8.51 3.82
CA ARG A 151 5.11 -9.36 3.19
C ARG A 151 4.00 -8.52 2.56
N PHE A 152 3.58 -8.89 1.37
CA PHE A 152 2.51 -8.27 0.58
C PHE A 152 2.77 -6.80 0.22
N VAL A 153 4.04 -6.40 0.08
CA VAL A 153 4.42 -5.04 -0.33
C VAL A 153 4.99 -5.00 -1.75
N HIS A 154 5.96 -5.87 -2.07
CA HIS A 154 6.57 -5.95 -3.38
C HIS A 154 6.50 -7.37 -3.93
N SER A 155 6.40 -7.49 -5.25
CA SER A 155 6.44 -8.77 -5.94
C SER A 155 7.61 -8.76 -6.92
N LEU A 156 8.69 -9.46 -6.56
CA LEU A 156 9.82 -9.67 -7.46
C LEU A 156 9.57 -10.91 -8.29
N TYR A 157 9.77 -10.81 -9.60
CA TYR A 157 9.52 -11.91 -10.53
C TYR A 157 10.27 -13.20 -10.12
N GLU A 158 11.50 -13.10 -9.61
CA GLU A 158 12.28 -14.27 -9.20
C GLU A 158 11.70 -14.99 -7.98
N ASN A 159 10.94 -14.28 -7.13
CA ASN A 159 10.24 -14.85 -5.98
C ASN A 159 8.90 -15.43 -6.45
N VAL A 160 8.18 -14.70 -7.29
CA VAL A 160 6.87 -15.13 -7.81
C VAL A 160 6.98 -16.40 -8.66
N ARG A 161 8.05 -16.54 -9.44
CA ARG A 161 8.35 -17.77 -10.19
C ARG A 161 8.61 -18.99 -9.29
N LYS A 162 8.92 -18.78 -8.01
CA LYS A 162 9.21 -19.83 -7.02
C LYS A 162 8.05 -20.05 -6.05
N ASP A 163 6.84 -19.65 -6.43
CA ASP A 163 5.62 -19.81 -5.63
C ASP A 163 5.68 -19.14 -4.25
N ASP A 164 6.37 -17.99 -4.16
CA ASP A 164 6.49 -17.25 -2.91
C ASP A 164 5.16 -16.61 -2.48
N ILE A 165 4.62 -17.09 -1.35
CA ILE A 165 3.37 -16.63 -0.72
C ILE A 165 3.49 -15.28 0.00
N SER A 166 4.67 -14.67 -0.03
CA SER A 166 4.94 -13.37 0.58
C SER A 166 4.72 -12.18 -0.37
N CYS A 167 4.53 -12.44 -1.67
CA CYS A 167 4.32 -11.40 -2.68
C CYS A 167 2.87 -10.87 -2.68
N CYS A 168 2.61 -9.72 -3.30
CA CYS A 168 1.26 -9.14 -3.50
C CYS A 168 0.47 -9.91 -4.56
N VAL A 169 0.33 -11.22 -4.40
CA VAL A 169 -0.04 -12.14 -5.48
C VAL A 169 -1.17 -13.07 -5.07
N ARG A 170 -1.94 -13.49 -6.07
CA ARG A 170 -2.76 -14.71 -6.00
C ARG A 170 -2.40 -15.63 -7.15
N TYR A 171 -1.99 -16.85 -6.79
CA TYR A 171 -1.86 -17.97 -7.71
C TYR A 171 -3.21 -18.62 -7.90
N LEU A 172 -3.63 -18.78 -9.15
CA LEU A 172 -4.88 -19.40 -9.54
C LEU A 172 -4.55 -20.54 -10.51
N SER A 173 -4.85 -21.76 -10.11
CA SER A 173 -4.69 -22.89 -11.03
C SER A 173 -5.68 -22.77 -12.18
N ILE A 174 -5.28 -23.18 -13.38
CA ILE A 174 -6.23 -23.20 -14.52
C ILE A 174 -7.41 -24.13 -14.20
N LYS A 175 -7.20 -25.21 -13.44
CA LYS A 175 -8.27 -26.10 -12.96
C LYS A 175 -9.31 -25.36 -12.12
N GLU A 176 -8.89 -24.59 -11.13
CA GLU A 176 -9.78 -23.80 -10.28
C GLU A 176 -10.58 -22.78 -11.12
N ILE A 177 -9.90 -22.05 -12.00
CA ILE A 177 -10.56 -21.11 -12.91
C ILE A 177 -11.60 -21.86 -13.75
N SER A 178 -11.21 -22.97 -14.39
CA SER A 178 -12.10 -23.77 -15.24
C SER A 178 -13.37 -24.22 -14.52
N GLN A 179 -13.26 -24.66 -13.27
CA GLN A 179 -14.40 -25.08 -12.46
C GLN A 179 -15.37 -23.92 -12.19
N VAL A 180 -14.85 -22.74 -11.85
CA VAL A 180 -15.68 -21.55 -11.64
C VAL A 180 -16.37 -21.11 -12.93
N LEU A 181 -15.64 -21.13 -14.06
CA LEU A 181 -16.17 -20.71 -15.35
C LEU A 181 -17.15 -21.74 -15.97
N ALA A 182 -17.08 -23.01 -15.59
CA ALA A 182 -17.91 -24.08 -16.16
C ALA A 182 -19.42 -23.76 -16.04
N SER A 183 -19.83 -23.24 -14.88
CA SER A 183 -21.23 -22.89 -14.57
C SER A 183 -21.78 -21.66 -15.32
N GLN A 184 -20.92 -20.87 -15.94
CA GLN A 184 -21.29 -19.59 -16.54
C GLN A 184 -21.66 -19.76 -18.03
N THR A 185 -22.70 -19.05 -18.47
CA THR A 185 -23.32 -19.24 -19.79
C THR A 185 -22.94 -18.16 -20.82
N SER A 186 -22.41 -17.02 -20.40
CA SER A 186 -22.09 -15.90 -21.28
C SER A 186 -20.77 -15.23 -20.89
N SER A 187 -19.98 -14.88 -21.90
CA SER A 187 -18.75 -14.10 -21.78
C SER A 187 -19.05 -12.59 -21.62
N PRO A 188 -18.23 -11.81 -20.89
CA PRO A 188 -17.01 -12.22 -20.17
C PRO A 188 -17.32 -13.06 -18.94
N TYR A 189 -16.57 -14.15 -18.76
CA TYR A 189 -16.69 -15.02 -17.60
C TYR A 189 -15.98 -14.38 -16.40
N ALA A 190 -16.63 -14.37 -15.24
CA ALA A 190 -16.13 -13.69 -14.06
C ALA A 190 -15.71 -14.69 -12.98
N MET A 191 -14.49 -14.58 -12.47
CA MET A 191 -14.03 -15.29 -11.28
C MET A 191 -13.79 -14.30 -10.15
N PRO A 192 -14.56 -14.36 -9.03
CA PRO A 192 -14.28 -13.54 -7.87
C PRO A 192 -13.03 -14.04 -7.14
N VAL A 193 -12.06 -13.16 -6.92
CA VAL A 193 -10.78 -13.47 -6.26
C VAL A 193 -10.52 -12.45 -5.16
N GLY A 194 -10.11 -12.95 -3.98
CA GLY A 194 -9.76 -12.12 -2.83
C GLY A 194 -8.26 -11.79 -2.78
N PHE A 195 -7.94 -10.51 -2.59
CA PHE A 195 -6.58 -10.00 -2.50
C PHE A 195 -6.35 -9.35 -1.14
N THR A 196 -5.12 -9.50 -0.64
CA THR A 196 -4.59 -8.79 0.53
C THR A 196 -3.36 -8.03 0.07
N VAL A 197 -3.36 -6.71 0.23
CA VAL A 197 -2.28 -5.82 -0.20
C VAL A 197 -1.85 -4.95 0.97
N SER A 198 -0.56 -4.96 1.29
CA SER A 198 0.02 -4.12 2.33
C SER A 198 0.79 -2.99 1.69
N ILE A 199 0.29 -1.76 1.80
CA ILE A 199 0.96 -0.57 1.27
C ILE A 199 1.84 0.02 2.36
N ALA A 200 3.16 -0.04 2.18
CA ALA A 200 4.08 0.65 3.05
C ALA A 200 3.90 2.17 2.88
N LEU A 201 3.81 2.91 3.99
CA LEU A 201 3.62 4.36 3.91
C LEU A 201 4.83 5.05 3.30
N ASP A 202 6.05 4.59 3.59
CA ASP A 202 7.30 5.11 3.03
C ASP A 202 7.39 4.96 1.50
N ASP A 203 6.70 3.98 0.91
CA ASP A 203 6.59 3.81 -0.54
C ASP A 203 5.74 4.88 -1.23
N LEU A 204 4.95 5.64 -0.47
CA LEU A 204 4.34 6.88 -0.95
C LEU A 204 5.32 8.01 -0.68
N LEU A 205 5.92 8.57 -1.74
CA LEU A 205 6.99 9.57 -1.63
C LEU A 205 6.68 10.74 -0.68
N ILE A 206 5.41 11.12 -0.50
CA ILE A 206 5.07 12.20 0.44
C ILE A 206 5.44 11.85 1.89
N PHE A 207 5.44 10.56 2.25
CA PHE A 207 5.82 10.05 3.55
C PHE A 207 7.25 9.53 3.63
N SER A 208 7.99 9.45 2.52
CA SER A 208 9.37 8.92 2.54
C SER A 208 10.30 9.73 3.45
N ALA A 209 10.01 11.01 3.67
CA ALA A 209 10.74 11.90 4.56
C ALA A 209 10.08 12.07 5.94
N PHE A 210 8.95 11.40 6.22
CA PHE A 210 8.29 11.52 7.51
C PHE A 210 8.99 10.64 8.54
N SER A 211 9.65 11.26 9.52
CA SER A 211 10.25 10.56 10.66
C SER A 211 9.22 10.28 11.75
N GLU A 212 9.70 9.80 12.90
CA GLU A 212 8.90 9.73 14.13
C GLU A 212 8.33 11.11 14.46
N TYR A 213 7.00 11.22 14.48
CA TYR A 213 6.32 12.46 14.84
C TYR A 213 5.39 12.22 16.03
N PRO A 214 5.46 13.07 17.07
CA PRO A 214 4.54 12.97 18.18
C PRO A 214 3.14 13.38 17.70
N ASN A 215 2.17 12.52 18.01
CA ASN A 215 0.77 12.66 17.65
C ASN A 215 0.19 13.95 18.26
N SER A 216 0.75 14.41 19.40
CA SER A 216 0.40 15.68 20.05
C SER A 216 0.77 16.93 19.22
N LEU A 217 1.85 16.88 18.43
CA LEU A 217 2.27 18.03 17.61
C LEU A 217 1.54 18.08 16.27
N PHE A 218 1.51 16.95 15.57
CA PHE A 218 0.87 16.86 14.27
C PHE A 218 -0.63 16.59 14.49
N GLY A 219 -0.98 15.36 14.84
CA GLY A 219 -2.37 14.96 15.12
C GLY A 219 -3.29 15.12 13.90
N ASP A 220 -4.38 14.35 13.89
CA ASP A 220 -5.44 14.41 12.86
C ASP A 220 -4.94 14.51 11.40
N LEU A 221 -3.92 13.72 11.04
CA LEU A 221 -3.51 13.54 9.64
C LEU A 221 -4.33 12.41 9.02
N LYS A 222 -4.91 12.71 7.86
CA LYS A 222 -5.68 11.75 7.07
C LYS A 222 -5.14 11.70 5.67
N ILE A 223 -5.19 10.53 5.06
CA ILE A 223 -5.02 10.38 3.62
C ILE A 223 -6.36 10.06 2.99
N LYS A 224 -6.67 10.78 1.93
CA LYS A 224 -7.79 10.51 1.06
C LYS A 224 -7.24 10.01 -0.26
N PHE A 225 -7.64 8.82 -0.70
CA PHE A 225 -7.08 8.20 -1.90
C PHE A 225 -8.11 7.48 -2.77
N LYS A 226 -7.76 7.22 -4.02
CA LYS A 226 -8.53 6.39 -4.97
C LYS A 226 -7.73 5.17 -5.39
N ILE A 227 -8.43 4.07 -5.64
CA ILE A 227 -7.82 2.78 -6.00
C ILE A 227 -7.55 2.73 -7.52
N ASN A 228 -6.42 2.15 -7.92
CA ASN A 228 -6.06 1.89 -9.31
C ASN A 228 -6.25 0.40 -9.65
N PRO A 229 -7.37 -0.01 -10.26
CA PRO A 229 -7.54 -1.41 -10.70
C PRO A 229 -6.63 -1.77 -11.88
N SER A 230 -6.18 -0.79 -12.66
CA SER A 230 -5.35 -1.02 -13.86
C SER A 230 -3.88 -1.26 -13.55
N ALA A 231 -3.47 -1.20 -12.28
CA ALA A 231 -2.10 -1.49 -11.85
C ALA A 231 -1.79 -2.99 -11.79
N PHE A 232 -2.83 -3.83 -11.73
CA PHE A 232 -2.66 -5.28 -11.68
C PHE A 232 -2.05 -5.81 -12.98
N VAL A 233 -1.06 -6.67 -12.83
CA VAL A 233 -0.44 -7.42 -13.91
C VAL A 233 -0.69 -8.92 -13.71
N PHE A 234 -0.67 -9.68 -14.79
CA PHE A 234 -0.83 -11.12 -14.73
C PHE A 234 0.20 -11.80 -15.64
N CYS A 235 0.53 -13.03 -15.28
CA CYS A 235 1.51 -13.83 -16.02
C CYS A 235 1.24 -15.32 -15.78
N GLN A 236 1.55 -16.14 -16.78
CA GLN A 236 1.47 -17.60 -16.68
C GLN A 236 2.77 -18.13 -16.05
N VAL A 237 2.65 -19.02 -15.08
CA VAL A 237 3.80 -19.76 -14.54
C VAL A 237 3.91 -21.08 -15.26
N ASP A 238 5.14 -21.41 -15.64
CA ASP A 238 5.46 -22.68 -16.28
C ASP A 238 4.95 -23.84 -15.40
N PRO A 239 4.36 -24.88 -16.00
CA PRO A 239 3.89 -26.01 -15.23
C PRO A 239 5.04 -26.68 -14.47
N VAL A 240 4.87 -26.84 -13.17
CA VAL A 240 5.80 -27.61 -12.36
C VAL A 240 5.52 -29.08 -12.65
N MET A 241 6.43 -29.73 -13.38
CA MET A 241 6.41 -31.18 -13.53
C MET A 241 6.64 -31.79 -12.14
N SER A 242 5.58 -32.38 -11.57
CA SER A 242 5.70 -33.29 -10.42
C SER A 242 6.39 -34.58 -10.81
#